data_AF-A0A4Y2TCZ3-F1
#
_entry.id   AF-A0A4Y2TCZ3-F1
#
_cell.length_a   1.000
_cell.length_b   1.000
_cell.length_c   1.000
_cell.angle_alpha   90.00
_cell.angle_beta   90.00
_cell.angle_gamma   90.00
#
_symmetry.space_group_name_H-M   'P 1'
#
loop_
_entity.id
_entity.type
_entity.pdbx_description
1 polymer ?
#
loop_
_entity_poly.entity_id
_entity_poly.type
_entity_poly.pdbx_seq_one_letter_code
_entity_poly.pdbx_strand_id
1 'polypeptide(L)'
;AAITGARTGKLLYLGMRNKYCATCVWAVRLNIPPEQHKCFKNWSGNSTAMESDIIVEGFCQGLKMYGIKFNRAIGDGDSNVYKMILDAQPYHDLLVEKIECKNHLLRNICNKLQELARSSKHGHVGLRKRIANSVLRL
;
A
#
# COMPACT_ATOMS: atom_id res chain seq x y z
N ALA A 1 6.18 -4.32 4.86
CA ALA A 1 4.71 -4.19 4.96
C ALA A 1 4.17 -5.30 5.84
N ALA A 2 3.01 -5.11 6.44
CA ALA A 2 2.43 -6.06 7.38
C ALA A 2 0.93 -6.22 7.12
N ILE A 3 0.43 -7.43 7.34
CA ILE A 3 -1.01 -7.73 7.36
C ILE A 3 -1.42 -7.88 8.81
N THR A 4 -2.42 -7.12 9.22
CA THR A 4 -2.97 -7.16 10.58
C THR A 4 -4.46 -7.49 10.55
N GLY A 5 -4.92 -8.26 11.53
CA GLY A 5 -6.34 -8.57 11.65
C GLY A 5 -7.11 -7.35 12.13
N ALA A 6 -8.00 -6.81 11.30
CA ALA A 6 -8.72 -5.57 11.61
C ALA A 6 -9.52 -5.61 12.92
N ARG A 7 -10.07 -6.77 13.30
CA ARG A 7 -10.80 -6.95 14.56
C ARG A 7 -9.92 -7.39 15.73
N THR A 8 -8.91 -8.21 15.45
CA THR A 8 -8.10 -8.85 16.50
C THR A 8 -6.86 -8.05 16.87
N GLY A 9 -6.43 -7.12 16.02
CA GLY A 9 -5.17 -6.40 16.13
C GLY A 9 -3.92 -7.28 15.97
N LYS A 10 -4.08 -8.57 15.66
CA LYS A 10 -2.95 -9.51 15.57
C LYS A 10 -2.17 -9.29 14.29
N LEU A 11 -0.85 -9.41 14.37
CA LEU A 11 0.03 -9.49 13.22
C LEU A 11 -0.15 -10.85 12.55
N LEU A 12 -0.67 -10.85 11.32
CA LEU A 12 -0.93 -12.05 10.53
C LEU A 12 0.22 -12.34 9.57
N TYR A 13 0.87 -11.29 9.05
CA TYR A 13 2.02 -11.44 8.17
C TYR A 13 2.94 -10.24 8.27
N LEU A 14 4.26 -10.48 8.19
CA LEU A 14 5.27 -9.44 8.10
C LEU A 14 6.27 -9.83 7.03
N GLY A 15 6.36 -9.02 5.98
CA GLY A 15 7.36 -9.19 4.93
C GLY A 15 8.26 -7.97 4.82
N MET A 16 9.52 -8.25 4.46
CA MET A 16 10.55 -7.24 4.24
C MET A 16 11.13 -7.39 2.83
N ARG A 17 11.16 -6.28 2.11
CA ARG A 17 11.85 -6.13 0.83
C ARG A 17 12.91 -5.06 0.98
N ASN A 18 14.12 -5.37 0.53
CA ASN A 18 15.27 -4.49 0.62
C ASN A 18 16.00 -4.46 -0.72
N LYS A 19 16.20 -3.25 -1.25
CA LYS A 19 16.91 -2.99 -2.50
C LYS A 19 18.37 -2.59 -2.27
N TYR A 20 18.73 -2.26 -1.03
CA TYR A 20 20.02 -1.68 -0.67
C TYR A 20 20.85 -2.62 0.20
N CYS A 21 22.12 -2.76 -0.16
CA CYS A 21 23.13 -3.35 0.70
C CYS A 21 24.39 -2.50 0.59
N ALA A 22 24.86 -1.96 1.72
CA ALA A 22 26.01 -1.05 1.74
C ALA A 22 27.26 -1.73 1.18
N THR A 23 27.57 -2.95 1.63
CA THR A 23 28.75 -3.72 1.18
C THR A 23 28.73 -3.94 -0.32
N CYS A 24 27.60 -4.38 -0.89
CA CYS A 24 27.46 -4.55 -2.34
C CYS A 24 27.63 -3.22 -3.10
N VAL A 25 27.05 -2.13 -2.59
CA VAL A 25 27.11 -0.82 -3.26
C VAL A 25 28.54 -0.27 -3.25
N TRP A 26 29.27 -0.41 -2.14
CA TRP A 26 30.67 -0.02 -2.04
C TRP A 26 31.58 -0.83 -2.95
N ALA A 27 31.38 -2.16 -3.00
CA ALA A 27 32.14 -3.03 -3.88
C ALA A 27 32.00 -2.63 -5.36
N VAL A 28 30.76 -2.38 -5.82
CA VAL A 28 30.49 -1.88 -7.17
C VAL A 28 31.13 -0.52 -7.41
N ARG A 29 31.04 0.41 -6.44
CA ARG A 29 31.61 1.76 -6.55
C ARG A 29 33.14 1.75 -6.67
N LEU A 30 33.80 0.85 -5.94
CA LEU A 30 35.25 0.70 -5.94
C LEU A 30 35.76 -0.27 -7.02
N ASN A 31 34.85 -0.87 -7.80
CA ASN A 31 35.14 -1.89 -8.81
C ASN A 31 35.94 -3.09 -8.24
N ILE A 32 35.63 -3.47 -7.01
CA ILE A 32 36.21 -4.63 -6.31
C ILE A 32 35.14 -5.70 -6.09
N PRO A 33 35.52 -6.98 -5.98
CA PRO A 33 34.58 -8.01 -5.57
C PRO A 33 34.05 -7.71 -4.15
N PRO A 34 32.75 -7.90 -3.90
CA PRO A 34 32.20 -7.70 -2.56
C PRO A 34 32.82 -8.69 -1.58
N GLU A 35 33.26 -8.18 -0.43
CA GLU A 35 33.66 -9.02 0.69
C GLU A 35 32.52 -9.97 1.08
N GLN A 36 32.88 -11.15 1.60
CA GLN A 36 31.91 -12.13 2.04
C GLN A 36 31.06 -11.56 3.19
N HIS A 37 29.76 -11.39 2.94
CA HIS A 37 28.83 -10.83 3.90
C HIS A 37 27.43 -11.44 3.74
N LYS A 38 26.61 -11.30 4.79
CA LYS A 38 25.20 -11.67 4.72
C LYS A 38 24.40 -10.57 4.00
N CYS A 39 24.17 -10.75 2.71
CA CYS A 39 23.40 -9.81 1.92
C CYS A 39 21.89 -10.01 2.18
N PHE A 40 21.22 -8.94 2.63
CA PHE A 40 19.76 -8.92 2.82
C PHE A 40 19.01 -8.28 1.65
N LYS A 41 19.71 -7.96 0.56
CA LYS A 41 19.08 -7.43 -0.65
C LYS A 41 18.27 -8.55 -1.31
N ASN A 42 16.96 -8.38 -1.37
CA ASN A 42 16.01 -9.36 -1.91
C ASN A 42 14.98 -8.72 -2.85
N TRP A 43 15.20 -7.46 -3.27
CA TRP A 43 14.32 -6.75 -4.19
C TRP A 43 15.09 -6.02 -5.28
N SER A 44 14.69 -6.23 -6.53
CA SER A 44 15.25 -5.58 -7.72
C SER A 44 14.29 -4.57 -8.37
N GLY A 45 12.99 -4.70 -8.13
CA GLY A 45 11.95 -3.85 -8.73
C GLY A 45 11.88 -2.42 -8.19
N ASN A 46 10.79 -1.73 -8.53
CA ASN A 46 10.50 -0.39 -8.02
C ASN A 46 10.18 -0.43 -6.53
N SER A 47 10.60 0.59 -5.78
CA SER A 47 10.37 0.64 -4.33
C SER A 47 8.87 0.71 -3.99
N THR A 48 8.08 1.36 -4.85
CA THR A 48 6.62 1.44 -4.72
C THR A 48 5.93 0.08 -4.81
N ALA A 49 6.51 -0.88 -5.53
CA ALA A 49 5.95 -2.22 -5.69
C ALA A 49 6.32 -3.19 -4.55
N MET A 50 7.25 -2.81 -3.66
CA MET A 50 7.67 -3.65 -2.53
C MET A 50 6.50 -3.97 -1.60
N GLU A 51 5.68 -2.97 -1.30
CA GLU A 51 4.52 -3.14 -0.42
C GLU A 51 3.52 -4.10 -1.04
N SER A 52 3.12 -3.85 -2.29
CA SER A 52 2.15 -4.70 -2.99
C SER A 52 2.62 -6.16 -3.05
N ASP A 53 3.90 -6.39 -3.37
CA ASP A 53 4.50 -7.72 -3.42
C ASP A 53 4.47 -8.44 -2.05
N ILE A 54 4.82 -7.73 -0.97
CA ILE A 54 4.74 -8.29 0.39
C ILE A 54 3.31 -8.65 0.78
N ILE A 55 2.33 -7.80 0.44
CA ILE A 55 0.94 -8.05 0.78
C ILE A 55 0.43 -9.27 0.01
N VAL A 56 0.68 -9.36 -1.29
CA VAL A 56 0.30 -10.52 -2.11
C VAL A 56 0.93 -11.81 -1.58
N GLU A 57 2.22 -11.77 -1.24
CA GLU A 57 2.90 -12.91 -0.62
C GLU A 57 2.19 -13.33 0.68
N GLY A 58 1.84 -12.38 1.55
CA GLY A 58 1.11 -12.65 2.77
C GLY A 58 -0.26 -13.29 2.54
N PHE A 59 -1.00 -12.84 1.53
CA PHE A 59 -2.28 -13.44 1.13
C PHE A 59 -2.12 -14.89 0.69
N CYS A 60 -1.10 -15.19 -0.12
CA CYS A 60 -0.80 -16.54 -0.59
C CYS A 60 -0.29 -17.46 0.53
N GLN A 61 0.44 -16.93 1.52
CA GLN A 61 1.02 -17.72 2.61
C GLN A 61 0.06 -17.99 3.77
N GLY A 62 -1.00 -17.20 3.94
CA GLY A 62 -1.92 -17.30 5.09
C GLY A 62 -2.46 -18.71 5.34
N LEU A 63 -2.84 -19.42 4.26
CA LEU A 63 -3.36 -20.78 4.35
C LEU A 63 -2.28 -21.77 4.81
N LYS A 64 -1.07 -21.66 4.26
CA LYS A 64 0.06 -22.55 4.58
C LYS A 64 0.59 -22.31 6.01
N MET A 65 0.65 -21.05 6.44
CA MET A 65 1.23 -20.69 7.74
C MET A 65 0.28 -20.94 8.90
N TYR A 66 -1.01 -20.62 8.74
CA TYR A 66 -1.96 -20.59 9.85
C TYR A 66 -3.29 -21.29 9.55
N GLY A 67 -3.49 -21.84 8.35
CA GLY A 67 -4.76 -22.43 7.94
C GLY A 67 -5.89 -21.40 7.75
N ILE A 68 -5.54 -20.12 7.51
CA ILE A 68 -6.52 -19.04 7.38
C ILE A 68 -6.58 -18.50 5.94
N LYS A 69 -7.76 -18.06 5.52
CA LYS A 69 -7.97 -17.31 4.28
C LYS A 69 -8.41 -15.90 4.59
N PHE A 70 -7.90 -14.93 3.85
CA PHE A 70 -8.31 -13.53 3.97
C PHE A 70 -9.38 -13.22 2.93
N ASN A 71 -10.62 -13.00 3.36
CA ASN A 71 -11.71 -12.64 2.43
C ASN A 71 -11.77 -11.15 2.13
N ARG A 72 -11.13 -10.29 2.94
CA ARG A 72 -11.25 -8.83 2.86
C ARG A 72 -9.89 -8.17 2.99
N ALA A 73 -9.59 -7.27 2.06
CA ALA A 73 -8.45 -6.36 2.12
C ALA A 73 -8.96 -4.95 2.49
N ILE A 74 -8.53 -4.44 3.65
CA ILE A 74 -8.78 -3.04 4.03
C ILE A 74 -7.51 -2.26 3.72
N GLY A 75 -7.61 -1.32 2.79
CA GLY A 75 -6.45 -0.56 2.32
C GLY A 75 -6.82 0.88 2.03
N ASP A 76 -5.80 1.66 1.70
CA ASP A 76 -6.02 2.94 1.07
C ASP A 76 -6.55 2.75 -0.36
N GLY A 77 -6.78 3.88 -1.03
CA GLY A 77 -7.28 3.90 -2.41
C GLY A 77 -6.28 3.33 -3.43
N ASP A 78 -5.15 2.74 -3.03
CA ASP A 78 -4.19 2.19 -3.97
C ASP A 78 -4.81 0.99 -4.70
N SER A 79 -5.01 1.17 -6.00
CA SER A 79 -5.65 0.19 -6.87
C SER A 79 -4.68 -0.93 -7.26
N ASN A 80 -3.37 -0.70 -7.17
CA ASN A 80 -2.36 -1.65 -7.62
C ASN A 80 -2.30 -2.89 -6.73
N VAL A 81 -2.28 -2.71 -5.41
CA VAL A 81 -2.22 -3.84 -4.45
C VAL A 81 -3.42 -4.78 -4.63
N TYR A 82 -4.63 -4.22 -4.69
CA TYR A 82 -5.84 -5.03 -4.84
C TYR A 82 -5.86 -5.80 -6.16
N LYS A 83 -5.48 -5.15 -7.26
CA LYS A 83 -5.34 -5.83 -8.55
C LYS A 83 -4.37 -7.01 -8.47
N MET A 84 -3.20 -6.82 -7.88
CA MET A 84 -2.22 -7.90 -7.75
C MET A 84 -2.72 -9.06 -6.87
N ILE A 85 -3.53 -8.80 -5.85
CA ILE A 85 -4.18 -9.86 -5.05
C ILE A 85 -5.15 -10.66 -5.92
N LEU A 86 -5.95 -9.99 -6.75
CA LEU A 86 -6.88 -10.67 -7.66
C LEU A 86 -6.14 -11.50 -8.71
N ASP A 87 -5.10 -10.93 -9.32
CA ASP A 87 -4.28 -11.59 -10.33
C ASP A 87 -3.54 -12.82 -9.75
N ALA A 88 -3.14 -12.75 -8.48
CA ALA A 88 -2.47 -13.86 -7.80
C ALA A 88 -3.41 -15.02 -7.42
N GLN A 89 -4.73 -14.79 -7.40
CA GLN A 89 -5.76 -15.77 -7.01
C GLN A 89 -5.33 -16.65 -5.81
N PRO A 90 -5.09 -16.05 -4.62
CA PRO A 90 -4.52 -16.77 -3.47
C PRO A 90 -5.37 -17.97 -3.02
N TYR A 91 -6.66 -17.98 -3.36
CA TYR A 91 -7.62 -19.01 -3.00
C TYR A 91 -8.51 -19.35 -4.20
N HIS A 92 -8.74 -20.64 -4.46
CA HIS A 92 -9.55 -21.09 -5.59
C HIS A 92 -11.06 -20.80 -5.41
N ASP A 93 -11.55 -20.90 -4.17
CA ASP A 93 -12.95 -20.85 -3.77
C ASP A 93 -13.37 -19.49 -3.18
N LEU A 94 -12.45 -18.52 -3.14
CA LEU A 94 -12.67 -17.24 -2.46
C LEU A 94 -12.05 -16.08 -3.22
N LEU A 95 -12.92 -15.16 -3.66
CA LEU A 95 -12.50 -13.86 -4.18
C LEU A 95 -12.32 -12.88 -3.02
N VAL A 96 -11.19 -12.16 -3.00
CA VAL A 96 -10.93 -11.14 -1.98
C VAL A 96 -11.74 -9.89 -2.28
N GLU A 97 -12.46 -9.36 -1.29
CA GLU A 97 -13.20 -8.10 -1.37
C GLU A 97 -12.32 -6.93 -0.92
N LYS A 98 -12.34 -5.82 -1.68
CA LYS A 98 -11.72 -4.55 -1.23
C LYS A 98 -12.66 -3.77 -0.32
N ILE A 99 -12.12 -3.25 0.78
CA ILE A 99 -12.77 -2.26 1.63
C ILE A 99 -11.90 -1.01 1.67
N GLU A 100 -12.46 0.12 1.24
CA GLU A 100 -11.78 1.41 1.26
C GLU A 100 -11.62 1.95 2.69
N CYS A 101 -10.43 2.45 3.01
CA CYS A 101 -10.18 3.10 4.28
C CYS A 101 -11.00 4.40 4.40
N LYS A 102 -11.94 4.45 5.37
CA LYS A 102 -12.79 5.62 5.63
C LYS A 102 -12.00 6.92 5.76
N ASN A 103 -10.85 6.89 6.42
CA ASN A 103 -10.03 8.08 6.64
C ASN A 103 -9.43 8.59 5.31
N HIS A 104 -8.92 7.68 4.48
CA HIS A 104 -8.42 8.03 3.16
C HIS A 104 -9.53 8.53 2.25
N LEU A 105 -10.69 7.87 2.25
CA LEU A 105 -11.86 8.32 1.49
C LEU A 105 -12.29 9.73 1.88
N LEU A 106 -12.41 10.00 3.18
CA LEU A 106 -12.81 11.32 3.69
C LEU A 106 -11.77 12.39 3.32
N ARG A 107 -10.48 12.12 3.50
CA ARG A 107 -9.40 13.04 3.11
C ARG A 107 -9.43 13.31 1.61
N ASN A 108 -9.63 12.30 0.77
CA ASN A 108 -9.73 12.47 -0.68
C ASN A 108 -10.92 13.36 -1.07
N ILE A 109 -12.08 13.17 -0.44
CA ILE A 109 -13.26 14.01 -0.66
C ILE A 109 -12.98 15.46 -0.23
N CYS A 110 -12.44 15.66 0.97
CA CYS A 110 -12.11 16.99 1.49
C CYS A 110 -11.10 17.71 0.59
N ASN A 111 -10.05 17.04 0.12
CA ASN A 111 -9.06 17.62 -0.78
C ASN A 111 -9.70 18.11 -2.08
N LYS A 112 -10.55 17.29 -2.72
CA LYS A 112 -11.27 17.69 -3.95
C LYS A 112 -12.20 18.88 -3.72
N LEU A 113 -12.89 18.93 -2.58
CA LEU A 113 -13.75 20.06 -2.22
C LEU A 113 -12.94 21.34 -1.99
N GLN A 114 -11.75 21.24 -1.37
CA GLN A 114 -10.84 22.38 -1.21
C GLN A 114 -10.28 22.86 -2.56
N GLU A 115 -9.92 21.95 -3.47
CA GLU A 115 -9.50 22.29 -4.83
C GLU A 115 -10.59 23.04 -5.60
N LEU A 116 -11.84 22.57 -5.52
CA LEU A 116 -13.00 23.24 -6.11
C LEU A 116 -13.24 24.63 -5.51
N ALA A 117 -13.09 24.78 -4.19
CA ALA A 117 -13.24 26.06 -3.52
C ALA A 117 -12.16 27.08 -3.93
N ARG A 118 -10.93 26.62 -4.18
CA ARG A 118 -9.80 27.46 -4.60
C ARG A 118 -9.77 27.72 -6.11
N SER A 119 -10.37 26.85 -6.92
CA SER A 119 -10.38 26.99 -8.37
C SER A 119 -11.09 28.29 -8.79
N SER A 120 -10.43 29.05 -9.67
CA SER A 120 -11.04 30.21 -10.36
C SER A 120 -11.73 29.83 -11.66
N LYS A 121 -11.56 28.58 -12.12
CA LYS A 121 -12.00 28.11 -13.45
C LYS A 121 -13.48 27.70 -13.50
N HIS A 122 -14.08 27.34 -12.35
CA HIS A 122 -15.43 26.79 -12.31
C HIS A 122 -16.26 27.37 -11.15
N GLY A 123 -17.54 27.65 -11.41
CA GLY A 123 -18.55 27.90 -10.38
C GLY A 123 -18.64 29.34 -9.82
N HIS A 124 -19.85 29.71 -9.40
CA HIS A 124 -20.17 31.01 -8.81
C HIS A 124 -19.35 31.26 -7.52
N VAL A 125 -18.75 32.46 -7.39
CA VAL A 125 -17.88 32.85 -6.27
C VAL A 125 -18.55 32.59 -4.91
N GLY A 126 -19.84 32.89 -4.79
CA GLY A 126 -20.60 32.69 -3.55
C GLY A 126 -20.66 31.22 -3.11
N LEU A 127 -20.83 30.29 -4.05
CA LEU A 127 -20.86 28.86 -3.76
C LEU A 127 -19.48 28.35 -3.33
N ARG A 128 -18.41 28.83 -3.99
CA ARG A 128 -17.03 28.50 -3.63
C ARG A 128 -16.67 28.96 -2.21
N LYS A 129 -17.08 30.17 -1.81
CA LYS A 129 -16.90 30.66 -0.43
C LYS A 129 -17.66 29.81 0.59
N ARG A 130 -18.89 29.36 0.26
CA ARG A 130 -19.66 28.47 1.15
C ARG A 130 -18.95 27.13 1.34
N ILE A 131 -18.47 26.52 0.26
CA ILE A 131 -17.69 25.26 0.32
C ILE A 131 -16.41 25.47 1.15
N ALA A 132 -15.66 26.55 0.91
CA ALA A 132 -14.44 26.85 1.66
C ALA A 132 -14.67 26.95 3.17
N ASN A 133 -15.83 27.48 3.59
CA ASN A 133 -16.19 27.64 4.99
C ASN A 133 -16.76 26.37 5.64
N SER A 134 -17.35 25.46 4.85
CA SER A 134 -18.00 24.24 5.36
C SER A 134 -17.12 22.99 5.30
N VAL A 135 -16.06 22.98 4.50
CA VAL A 135 -15.19 21.79 4.36
C VAL A 135 -14.39 21.56 5.65
N LEU A 136 -14.45 20.33 6.15
CA LEU A 136 -13.59 19.84 7.22
C LEU A 136 -12.11 20.04 6.87
N ARG A 137 -11.36 20.65 7.79
CA ARG A 137 -9.90 20.75 7.72
C ARG A 137 -9.32 19.50 8.38
N LEU A 138 -8.78 18.58 7.56
CA LEU A 138 -8.19 17.28 7.94
C LEU A 138 -6.70 17.22 7.61
#